data_AF-A0A1G9R816-F1
#
_entry.id   AF-A0A1G9R816-F1
#
_cell.length_a   1.000
_cell.length_b   1.000
_cell.length_c   1.000
_cell.angle_alpha   90.00
_cell.angle_beta   90.00
_cell.angle_gamma   90.00
#
_symmetry.space_group_name_H-M   'P 1'
#
loop_
_entity.id
_entity.type
_entity.pdbx_description
1 polymer ?
#
loop_
_entity_poly.entity_id
_entity_poly.type
_entity_poly.pdbx_seq_one_letter_code
_entity_poly.pdbx_strand_id
1 'polypeptide(L)'
;MVFVDAGSIEAASFTTRYNPKTTPGFLYGSIQFEDYRDVNGIQIPLKQSAQLDRPKNNTEDYVHRLTIHNFEWVSFPVSQLQPLCA
;
A
#
# COMPACT_ATOMS: atom_id res chain seq x y z
N MET A 1 -11.89 2.19 -2.32
CA MET A 1 -11.67 3.40 -3.12
C MET A 1 -10.23 3.83 -2.90
N VAL A 2 -9.44 3.93 -3.97
CA VAL A 2 -8.04 4.37 -3.94
C VAL A 2 -8.02 5.74 -4.58
N PHE A 3 -7.51 6.74 -3.88
CA PHE A 3 -7.24 8.05 -4.46
C PHE A 3 -5.79 8.05 -4.95
N VAL A 4 -5.59 8.28 -6.23
CA VAL A 4 -4.28 8.38 -6.87
C VAL A 4 -4.16 9.81 -7.36
N ASP A 5 -3.24 10.57 -6.79
CA ASP A 5 -2.80 11.82 -7.37
C ASP A 5 -1.26 11.76 -7.50
N ALA A 6 -0.72 12.24 -8.62
CA ALA A 6 0.72 12.31 -8.91
C ALA A 6 1.59 11.04 -8.75
N GLY A 7 1.03 9.83 -8.70
CA GLY A 7 1.79 8.57 -8.57
C GLY A 7 2.07 8.14 -7.12
N SER A 8 1.49 8.83 -6.13
CA SER A 8 1.42 8.36 -4.75
C SER A 8 0.08 7.66 -4.49
N ILE A 9 0.14 6.54 -3.74
CA ILE A 9 -1.05 5.91 -3.18
C ILE A 9 -1.15 6.38 -1.73
N GLU A 10 -2.01 7.35 -1.45
CA GLU A 10 -2.11 7.95 -0.11
C GLU A 10 -2.94 7.11 0.88
N ALA A 11 -3.97 6.43 0.38
CA ALA A 11 -4.81 5.57 1.21
C ALA A 11 -5.52 4.50 0.38
N ALA A 12 -5.72 3.33 0.99
CA ALA A 12 -6.52 2.26 0.43
C ALA A 12 -7.57 1.79 1.43
N SER A 13 -8.79 1.59 0.95
CA SER A 13 -9.84 0.86 1.68
C SER A 13 -9.92 -0.56 1.12
N PHE A 14 -9.91 -1.55 2.02
CA PHE A 14 -9.94 -2.97 1.71
C PHE A 14 -11.10 -3.65 2.43
N THR A 15 -11.61 -4.72 1.83
CA THR A 15 -12.56 -5.64 2.47
C THR A 15 -11.83 -6.92 2.83
N THR A 16 -11.89 -7.37 4.08
CA THR A 16 -11.41 -8.71 4.44
C THR A 16 -12.47 -9.74 4.06
N ARG A 17 -12.06 -10.81 3.37
CA ARG A 17 -12.92 -11.98 3.12
C ARG A 17 -12.71 -12.94 4.29
N TYR A 18 -13.79 -13.42 4.91
CA TYR A 18 -13.82 -14.30 6.10
C TYR A 18 -13.46 -13.66 7.45
N ASN A 19 -14.18 -12.60 7.84
CA ASN A 19 -14.21 -12.17 9.24
C ASN A 19 -15.65 -12.17 9.75
N PRO A 20 -16.03 -13.03 10.72
CA PRO A 20 -17.36 -13.01 11.33
C PRO A 20 -17.43 -11.83 12.31
N LYS A 21 -17.55 -10.60 11.79
CA LYS A 21 -17.82 -9.42 12.61
C LYS A 21 -19.07 -8.71 12.09
N THR A 22 -19.79 -8.10 13.03
CA THR A 22 -21.00 -7.30 12.81
C THR A 22 -20.81 -6.35 11.63
N THR A 23 -21.81 -6.35 10.75
CA THR A 23 -21.87 -5.70 9.43
C THR A 23 -21.02 -4.42 9.33
N PRO A 24 -20.12 -4.29 8.35
CA PRO A 24 -19.29 -3.09 8.22
C PRO A 24 -20.13 -1.86 7.88
N GLY A 25 -19.91 -0.75 8.59
CA GLY A 25 -20.34 0.58 8.15
C GLY A 25 -19.58 1.03 6.89
N PHE A 26 -19.84 2.25 6.42
CA PHE A 26 -19.30 2.83 5.16
C PHE A 26 -17.76 2.75 5.00
N LEU A 27 -17.00 2.60 6.09
CA LEU A 27 -15.59 2.17 6.07
C LEU A 27 -15.36 1.19 7.22
N TYR A 28 -15.06 -0.07 6.90
CA TYR A 28 -14.73 -1.10 7.88
C TYR A 28 -13.30 -1.00 8.42
N GLY A 29 -12.40 -0.61 7.53
CA GLY A 29 -10.99 -0.47 7.83
C GLY A 29 -10.31 0.42 6.81
N SER A 30 -9.18 0.95 7.25
CA SER A 30 -8.35 1.86 6.50
C SER A 30 -6.91 1.41 6.57
N ILE A 31 -6.16 1.66 5.50
CA ILE A 31 -4.70 1.51 5.48
C ILE A 31 -4.13 2.90 5.24
N GLN A 32 -3.23 3.31 6.13
CA GLN A 32 -2.39 4.47 5.95
C GLN A 32 -0.99 4.03 5.57
N PHE A 33 -0.41 4.75 4.62
CA PHE A 33 0.91 4.50 4.08
C PHE A 33 1.88 5.59 4.57
N GLU A 34 3.06 5.17 4.99
CA GLU A 34 4.09 6.01 5.60
C GLU A 34 5.48 5.57 5.09
N ASP A 35 6.52 6.37 5.35
CA ASP A 35 7.91 6.09 4.93
C ASP A 35 8.03 5.81 3.42
N TYR A 36 7.60 6.79 2.61
CA TYR A 36 7.78 6.71 1.17
C TYR A 36 9.25 6.93 0.82
N ARG A 37 9.80 6.02 0.02
CA ARG A 37 11.16 6.13 -0.51
C ARG A 37 11.14 6.05 -2.02
N ASP A 38 12.00 6.84 -2.64
CA ASP A 38 12.22 6.77 -4.07
C ASP A 38 13.00 5.50 -4.42
N VAL A 39 12.42 4.67 -5.28
CA VAL A 39 13.11 3.51 -5.86
C VAL A 39 12.93 3.58 -7.37
N ASN A 40 13.94 4.09 -8.06
CA ASN A 40 13.96 4.34 -9.51
C ASN A 40 12.85 5.29 -9.98
N GLY A 41 12.62 6.39 -9.26
CA GLY A 41 11.62 7.40 -9.61
C GLY A 41 10.18 7.06 -9.22
N ILE A 42 9.98 5.94 -8.49
CA ILE A 42 8.68 5.52 -7.97
C ILE A 42 8.72 5.62 -6.45
N GLN A 43 7.70 6.28 -5.87
CA GLN A 43 7.56 6.41 -4.42
C GLN A 43 6.92 5.15 -3.83
N ILE A 44 7.70 4.37 -3.11
CA ILE A 44 7.25 3.11 -2.47
C ILE A 44 7.04 3.36 -0.98
N PRO A 45 5.84 3.10 -0.43
CA PRO A 45 5.62 3.18 1.02
C PRO A 45 6.18 1.94 1.71
N LEU A 46 7.17 2.13 2.58
CA LEU A 46 7.80 1.04 3.33
C LEU A 46 7.10 0.76 4.66
N LYS A 47 6.13 1.58 5.07
CA LYS A 47 5.30 1.35 6.27
C LYS A 47 3.82 1.41 5.90
N GLN A 48 3.06 0.42 6.36
CA GLN A 48 1.61 0.35 6.18
C GLN A 48 0.95 0.05 7.52
N SER A 49 0.02 0.90 7.94
CA SER A 49 -0.70 0.79 9.21
C SER A 49 -2.18 0.56 8.92
N ALA A 50 -2.70 -0.62 9.26
CA ALA A 50 -4.10 -0.98 9.09
C ALA A 50 -4.89 -0.70 10.37
N GLN A 51 -6.02 0.00 10.24
CA GLN A 51 -6.88 0.43 11.33
C GLN A 51 -8.32 0.01 11.08
N LEU A 52 -9.10 -0.09 12.16
CA LEU A 52 -10.56 -0.22 12.07
C LEU A 52 -11.17 1.15 11.82
N ASP A 53 -12.26 1.16 11.06
CA ASP A 53 -13.00 2.34 10.65
C ASP A 53 -12.17 3.29 9.76
N ARG A 54 -12.39 4.60 9.93
CA ARG A 54 -11.72 5.67 9.18
C ARG A 54 -10.24 5.82 9.58
N PRO A 55 -9.39 6.37 8.68
CA PRO A 55 -8.01 6.73 9.04
C PRO A 55 -7.99 7.61 10.28
N LYS A 56 -7.13 7.27 11.24
CA LYS A 56 -6.91 8.05 12.47
C LYS A 56 -5.62 8.85 12.35
N ASN A 57 -5.57 10.03 12.97
CA ASN A 57 -4.35 10.85 12.98
C ASN A 57 -3.15 10.17 13.65
N ASN A 58 -3.40 9.24 14.58
CA ASN A 58 -2.37 8.44 15.21
C ASN A 58 -2.27 7.08 14.52
N THR A 59 -1.20 6.87 13.75
CA THR A 59 -0.91 5.61 13.05
C THR A 59 -0.31 4.53 13.95
N GLU A 60 0.04 4.87 15.20
CA GLU A 60 0.53 3.91 16.22
C GLU A 60 -0.60 3.10 16.87
N ASP A 61 -1.85 3.55 16.76
CA ASP A 61 -3.04 2.75 17.11
C ASP A 61 -3.49 1.94 15.89
N TYR A 62 -2.87 0.78 15.68
CA TYR A 62 -3.13 -0.10 14.54
C TYR A 62 -3.54 -1.50 14.97
N VAL A 63 -4.34 -2.17 14.12
CA VAL A 63 -4.65 -3.60 14.27
C VAL A 63 -3.58 -4.46 13.60
N HIS A 64 -2.99 -3.97 12.52
CA HIS A 64 -1.90 -4.64 11.84
C HIS A 64 -0.92 -3.62 11.24
N ARG A 65 0.37 -3.95 11.24
CA ARG A 65 1.42 -3.13 10.63
C ARG A 65 2.35 -4.00 9.80
N LEU A 66 2.59 -3.55 8.58
CA LEU A 66 3.63 -4.06 7.70
C LEU A 66 4.77 -3.04 7.63
N THR A 67 5.98 -3.50 7.88
CA THR A 67 7.21 -2.72 7.69
C THR A 67 8.12 -3.46 6.73
N ILE A 68 8.53 -2.77 5.67
CA ILE A 68 9.47 -3.27 4.66
C ILE A 68 10.84 -2.67 5.00
N HIS A 69 11.82 -3.53 5.28
CA HIS A 69 13.17 -3.08 5.63
C HIS A 69 14.06 -2.85 4.41
N ASN A 70 13.89 -3.67 3.38
CA ASN A 70 14.58 -3.53 2.10
C ASN A 70 13.60 -3.80 0.95
N PHE A 71 13.70 -3.00 -0.11
CA PHE A 71 12.91 -3.13 -1.32
C PHE A 71 13.82 -2.89 -2.52
N GLU A 72 13.85 -3.86 -3.43
CA GLU A 72 14.66 -3.81 -4.65
C GLU A 72 13.79 -4.24 -5.82
N TRP A 73 13.87 -3.50 -6.92
CA TRP A 73 13.29 -3.93 -8.17
C TRP A 73 14.13 -5.05 -8.77
N VAL A 74 13.50 -6.18 -9.09
CA VAL A 74 14.10 -7.16 -9.98
C VAL A 74 14.03 -6.60 -11.40
N SER A 75 15.08 -5.87 -11.80
CA SER A 75 15.20 -5.34 -13.16
C SER A 75 16.12 -6.22 -13.99
N PHE A 76 15.74 -6.45 -15.25
CA PHE A 76 16.60 -7.04 -16.26
C PHE A 76 17.12 -5.94 -17.20
N PRO A 77 18.37 -6.01 -17.65
CA PRO A 77 18.84 -5.19 -18.77
C PRO A 77 17.87 -5.28 -19.94
N VAL A 78 17.62 -4.18 -20.65
CA VAL A 78 16.73 -4.15 -21.82
C VAL A 78 17.11 -5.22 -22.84
N SER A 79 18.40 -5.53 -22.97
CA SER A 79 18.92 -6.60 -23.85
C SER A 79 18.44 -8.01 -23.49
N GLN A 80 17.92 -8.23 -22.28
CA GLN A 80 17.38 -9.50 -21.79
C GLN A 80 15.85 -9.56 -21.88
N LEU A 81 15.18 -8.45 -22.22
CA LEU A 81 13.75 -8.43 -22.43
C LEU A 81 13.47 -8.91 -23.87
N GLN A 82 12.98 -10.15 -24.03
CA GLN A 82 12.64 -10.72 -25.33
C GLN A 82 11.12 -10.88 -25.55
N PRO A 83 10.63 -10.76 -26.81
CA PRO A 83 11.31 -10.17 -27.97
C PRO A 83 11.02 -8.67 -28.06
N LEU A 84 12.06 -7.88 -28.35
CA LEU A 84 11.88 -6.57 -28.96
C LEU A 84 11.23 -6.81 -30.32
N CYS A 85 9.97 -6.43 -30.48
CA CYS A 85 9.31 -6.50 -31.78
C CYS A 85 10.14 -5.72 -32.81
N ALA A 86 10.41 -6.39 -33.93
CA ALA A 86 11.13 -5.88 -35.10
C ALA A 86 10.45 -4.65 -35.72
#